data_AF-E9IEY9-F1
#
_entry.id   AF-E9IEY9-F1
#
_cell.length_a   1.000
_cell.length_b   1.000
_cell.length_c   1.000
_cell.angle_alpha   90.00
_cell.angle_beta   90.00
_cell.angle_gamma   90.00
#
_symmetry.space_group_name_H-M   'P 1'
#
loop_
_entity.id
_entity.type
_entity.pdbx_description
1 polymer ?
#
loop_
_entity_poly.entity_id
_entity_poly.type
_entity_poly.pdbx_seq_one_letter_code
_entity_poly.pdbx_strand_id
1 'polypeptide(L)'
;KNIFSLRGDRWKEMRNILSPSFTASKMKFMFELISKCSHNFVNYLVDHPELCCEMETKGAFRRYTNDVIATAAFGISVNSMKDRDNEFYTRGVEATTFATGILAIAKITFLRACPRLAKLMGVSFFPPNTLKFFRRIVGETVKAREEQDIIRPDMIHLLMQARDKESASAPKMTLDDIVSQAFIFFFAGFETTSIMMCFAAHELAVNQDVQDRLREEVQQYLIEGNGEISYESLSKMTYMDMVISETLRKYPPVVMTDRLCTKKYELPPSLPGFKNVIIEREDQVLFPVYALHHDPKYFPNPNKFDPERFNDENKDSIVPYTYLPFGLGPRMCVGNRFALMETKILIAQLLQNHVILPVFALHRDPKYFPNPNKFDPERFNNENKDNILPCTYLPFGFGPRMCIGNRFALMETKILIVQLLQKF
;
A
#
# COMPACT_ATOMS: atom_id res chain seq x y z
N LYS A 1 -18.76 -2.13 -15.38
CA LYS A 1 -17.73 -1.05 -15.48
C LYS A 1 -17.61 -0.42 -14.09
N ASN A 2 -16.43 -0.02 -13.64
CA ASN A 2 -16.19 0.46 -12.27
C ASN A 2 -16.01 1.99 -12.20
N ILE A 3 -16.08 2.57 -11.00
CA ILE A 3 -15.96 4.02 -10.78
C ILE A 3 -14.69 4.63 -11.39
N PHE A 4 -13.58 3.89 -11.44
CA PHE A 4 -12.34 4.34 -12.07
C PHE A 4 -12.51 4.58 -13.59
N SER A 5 -13.23 3.68 -14.28
CA SER A 5 -13.41 3.68 -15.74
C SER A 5 -14.68 4.38 -16.24
N LEU A 6 -15.64 4.68 -15.35
CA LEU A 6 -16.86 5.41 -15.69
C LEU A 6 -16.56 6.85 -16.13
N ARG A 7 -17.40 7.40 -17.01
CA ARG A 7 -17.28 8.75 -17.60
C ARG A 7 -18.59 9.52 -17.44
N GLY A 8 -18.52 10.86 -17.49
CA GLY A 8 -19.70 11.73 -17.45
C GLY A 8 -20.59 11.51 -16.22
N ASP A 9 -21.90 11.61 -16.43
CA ASP A 9 -22.89 11.54 -15.34
C ASP A 9 -22.91 10.19 -14.63
N ARG A 10 -22.65 9.08 -15.34
CA ARG A 10 -22.53 7.76 -14.72
C ARG A 10 -21.42 7.68 -13.67
N TRP A 11 -20.31 8.38 -13.91
CA TRP A 11 -19.27 8.49 -12.90
C TRP A 11 -19.71 9.34 -11.72
N LYS A 12 -20.37 10.49 -11.98
CA LYS A 12 -20.84 11.40 -10.95
C LYS A 12 -21.84 10.71 -10.02
N GLU A 13 -22.80 9.99 -10.59
CA GLU A 13 -23.78 9.18 -9.86
C GLU A 13 -23.10 8.10 -9.02
N MET A 14 -22.22 7.30 -9.62
CA MET A 14 -21.49 6.26 -8.89
C MET A 14 -20.60 6.83 -7.78
N ARG A 15 -19.98 8.00 -8.00
CA ARG A 15 -19.19 8.71 -6.98
C ARG A 15 -20.08 9.16 -5.83
N ASN A 16 -21.27 9.66 -6.09
CA ASN A 16 -22.22 10.06 -5.06
C ASN A 16 -22.74 8.86 -4.26
N ILE A 17 -22.91 7.68 -4.89
CA ILE A 17 -23.32 6.45 -4.21
C ILE A 17 -22.24 5.94 -3.24
N LEU A 18 -20.98 5.99 -3.67
CA LEU A 18 -19.87 5.39 -2.93
C LEU A 18 -19.20 6.32 -1.91
N SER A 19 -19.24 7.64 -2.11
CA SER A 19 -18.60 8.59 -1.18
C SER A 19 -19.12 8.49 0.26
N PRO A 20 -20.41 8.22 0.53
CA PRO A 20 -20.93 8.02 1.88
C PRO A 20 -20.27 6.86 2.66
N SER A 21 -19.64 5.88 1.99
CA SER A 21 -18.85 4.83 2.66
C SER A 21 -17.69 5.41 3.48
N PHE A 22 -17.21 6.61 3.15
CA PHE A 22 -16.02 7.23 3.75
C PHE A 22 -16.35 8.46 4.61
N THR A 23 -17.60 8.57 5.08
CA THR A 23 -17.99 9.60 6.06
C THR A 23 -17.33 9.35 7.43
N ALA A 24 -17.21 10.37 8.28
CA ALA A 24 -16.53 10.24 9.58
C ALA A 24 -17.11 9.12 10.46
N SER A 25 -18.44 8.93 10.47
CA SER A 25 -19.08 7.87 11.25
C SER A 25 -18.76 6.47 10.72
N LYS A 26 -18.74 6.28 9.40
CA LYS A 26 -18.33 5.01 8.78
C LYS A 26 -16.83 4.76 8.94
N MET A 27 -16.00 5.80 8.90
CA MET A 27 -14.56 5.71 9.18
C MET A 27 -14.31 5.21 10.61
N LYS A 28 -15.05 5.72 11.61
CA LYS A 28 -14.94 5.23 12.99
C LYS A 28 -15.39 3.78 13.13
N PHE A 29 -16.43 3.34 12.42
CA PHE A 29 -16.79 1.92 12.38
C PHE A 29 -15.70 1.06 11.73
N MET A 30 -15.11 1.53 10.61
CA MET A 30 -14.03 0.82 9.94
C MET A 30 -12.74 0.78 10.76
N PHE A 31 -12.49 1.78 11.61
CA PHE A 31 -11.37 1.79 12.54
C PHE A 31 -11.35 0.51 13.39
N GLU A 32 -12.47 0.13 14.00
CA GLU A 32 -12.56 -1.09 14.82
C GLU A 32 -12.17 -2.36 14.04
N LEU A 33 -12.67 -2.48 12.81
CA LEU A 33 -12.37 -3.62 11.94
C LEU A 33 -10.88 -3.67 11.57
N ILE A 34 -10.31 -2.51 11.23
CA ILE A 34 -8.90 -2.37 10.84
C ILE A 34 -7.98 -2.63 12.03
N SER A 35 -8.30 -2.07 13.20
CA SER A 35 -7.58 -2.30 14.45
C SER A 35 -7.58 -3.77 14.81
N LYS A 36 -8.69 -4.50 14.64
CA LYS A 36 -8.73 -5.95 14.83
C LYS A 36 -7.81 -6.71 13.86
N CYS A 37 -7.83 -6.36 12.57
CA CYS A 37 -6.91 -6.95 11.59
C CYS A 37 -5.44 -6.67 11.94
N SER A 38 -5.16 -5.47 12.44
CA SER A 38 -3.81 -5.05 12.82
C SER A 38 -3.31 -5.77 14.06
N HIS A 39 -4.16 -5.90 15.09
CA HIS A 39 -3.84 -6.71 16.27
C HIS A 39 -3.57 -8.17 15.90
N ASN A 40 -4.41 -8.78 15.05
CA ASN A 40 -4.17 -10.15 14.58
C ASN A 40 -2.84 -10.27 13.84
N PHE A 41 -2.49 -9.29 13.01
CA PHE A 41 -1.23 -9.28 12.27
C PHE A 41 -0.02 -9.17 13.22
N VAL A 42 -0.03 -8.21 14.13
CA VAL A 42 1.08 -7.96 15.06
C VAL A 42 1.21 -9.07 16.09
N ASN A 43 0.10 -9.56 16.66
CA ASN A 43 0.12 -10.70 17.60
C ASN A 43 0.67 -11.95 16.92
N TYR A 44 0.33 -12.18 15.64
CA TYR A 44 0.91 -13.29 14.90
C TYR A 44 2.43 -13.17 14.78
N LEU A 45 2.98 -11.96 14.59
CA LEU A 45 4.44 -11.74 14.60
C LEU A 45 5.05 -11.93 15.99
N VAL A 46 4.38 -11.48 17.05
CA VAL A 46 4.82 -11.68 18.45
C VAL A 46 4.87 -13.17 18.81
N ASP A 47 3.85 -13.93 18.40
CA ASP A 47 3.74 -15.38 18.64
C ASP A 47 4.72 -16.20 17.78
N HIS A 48 5.28 -15.62 16.71
CA HIS A 48 6.15 -16.27 15.74
C HIS A 48 7.44 -15.45 15.51
N PRO A 49 8.30 -15.28 16.52
CA PRO A 49 9.49 -14.43 16.45
C PRO A 49 10.49 -14.87 15.36
N GLU A 50 10.45 -16.14 14.92
CA GLU A 50 11.24 -16.63 13.80
C GLU A 50 10.92 -15.95 12.47
N LEU A 51 9.70 -15.38 12.33
CA LEU A 51 9.30 -14.61 11.16
C LEU A 51 9.80 -13.16 11.20
N CYS A 52 10.17 -12.67 12.39
CA CYS A 52 10.71 -11.33 12.60
C CYS A 52 12.21 -11.23 12.27
N CYS A 53 12.89 -12.35 12.08
CA CYS A 53 14.31 -12.42 11.74
C CYS A 53 14.64 -11.75 10.41
N GLU A 54 13.87 -12.09 9.38
CA GLU A 54 13.88 -11.40 8.10
C GLU A 54 12.50 -11.54 7.47
N MET A 55 11.89 -10.42 7.13
CA MET A 55 10.53 -10.39 6.60
C MET A 55 10.52 -9.77 5.21
N GLU A 56 9.97 -10.50 4.23
CA GLU A 56 9.60 -9.93 2.94
C GLU A 56 8.33 -9.07 3.14
N THR A 57 8.51 -7.76 3.24
CA THR A 57 7.46 -6.82 3.66
C THR A 57 6.30 -6.74 2.69
N LYS A 58 6.51 -6.97 1.37
CA LYS A 58 5.42 -6.87 0.39
C LYS A 58 4.40 -7.98 0.58
N GLY A 59 4.84 -9.21 0.77
CA GLY A 59 3.99 -10.35 1.06
C GLY A 59 3.25 -10.18 2.40
N ALA A 60 3.96 -9.74 3.44
CA ALA A 60 3.36 -9.51 4.75
C ALA A 60 2.28 -8.42 4.71
N PHE A 61 2.60 -7.23 4.18
CA PHE A 61 1.64 -6.13 4.12
C PHE A 61 0.51 -6.36 3.12
N ARG A 62 0.73 -7.12 2.03
CA ARG A 62 -0.38 -7.58 1.19
C ARG A 62 -1.37 -8.44 1.97
N ARG A 63 -0.90 -9.36 2.83
CA ARG A 63 -1.77 -10.18 3.69
C ARG A 63 -2.58 -9.33 4.66
N TYR A 64 -1.95 -8.32 5.25
CA TYR A 64 -2.65 -7.35 6.10
C TYR A 64 -3.75 -6.60 5.32
N THR A 65 -3.40 -5.94 4.22
CA THR A 65 -4.36 -5.16 3.42
C THR A 65 -5.47 -6.02 2.82
N ASN A 66 -5.19 -7.30 2.53
CA ASN A 66 -6.17 -8.29 2.10
C ASN A 66 -7.25 -8.52 3.16
N ASP A 67 -6.84 -8.75 4.41
CA ASP A 67 -7.76 -8.98 5.51
C ASP A 67 -8.58 -7.73 5.82
N VAL A 68 -7.93 -6.57 5.81
CA VAL A 68 -8.59 -5.27 6.01
C VAL A 68 -9.67 -5.04 4.96
N ILE A 69 -9.35 -5.19 3.67
CA ILE A 69 -10.35 -4.93 2.62
C ILE A 69 -11.42 -6.03 2.58
N ALA A 70 -11.08 -7.29 2.86
CA ALA A 70 -12.04 -8.39 2.97
C ALA A 70 -13.11 -8.07 4.03
N THR A 71 -12.71 -7.60 5.22
CA THR A 71 -13.67 -7.27 6.27
C THR A 71 -14.38 -5.94 6.01
N ALA A 72 -13.66 -4.89 5.60
CA ALA A 72 -14.24 -3.55 5.49
C ALA A 72 -15.16 -3.40 4.27
N ALA A 73 -14.81 -4.02 3.13
CA ALA A 73 -15.57 -3.90 1.89
C ALA A 73 -16.53 -5.07 1.63
N PHE A 74 -16.15 -6.31 1.99
CA PHE A 74 -16.94 -7.51 1.68
C PHE A 74 -17.66 -8.08 2.90
N GLY A 75 -17.19 -7.73 4.09
CA GLY A 75 -17.70 -8.28 5.33
C GLY A 75 -17.25 -9.70 5.64
N ILE A 76 -16.12 -10.12 5.07
CA ILE A 76 -15.55 -11.46 5.21
C ILE A 76 -14.26 -11.41 6.04
N SER A 77 -14.03 -12.41 6.88
CA SER A 77 -12.78 -12.58 7.63
C SER A 77 -11.95 -13.71 7.03
N VAL A 78 -10.68 -13.46 6.71
CA VAL A 78 -9.83 -14.42 5.97
C VAL A 78 -8.52 -14.79 6.72
N ASN A 79 -8.03 -13.93 7.63
CA ASN A 79 -6.81 -14.14 8.44
C ASN A 79 -5.62 -14.69 7.61
N SER A 80 -5.14 -13.88 6.67
CA SER A 80 -4.17 -14.25 5.65
C SER A 80 -2.75 -14.45 6.17
N MET A 81 -2.46 -14.07 7.41
CA MET A 81 -1.19 -14.40 8.08
C MET A 81 -1.18 -15.85 8.53
N LYS A 82 -2.29 -16.33 9.12
CA LYS A 82 -2.44 -17.72 9.58
C LYS A 82 -2.73 -18.67 8.41
N ASP A 83 -3.71 -18.35 7.58
CA ASP A 83 -4.04 -19.13 6.38
C ASP A 83 -3.35 -18.53 5.16
N ARG A 84 -2.12 -18.97 4.92
CA ARG A 84 -1.22 -18.32 3.95
C ARG A 84 -1.63 -18.51 2.49
N ASP A 85 -2.42 -19.53 2.19
CA ASP A 85 -2.80 -19.90 0.82
C ASP A 85 -4.31 -19.75 0.56
N ASN A 86 -4.99 -18.98 1.41
CA ASN A 86 -6.41 -18.71 1.25
C ASN A 86 -6.77 -18.19 -0.15
N GLU A 87 -7.93 -18.59 -0.66
CA GLU A 87 -8.33 -18.28 -2.04
C GLU A 87 -8.43 -16.76 -2.28
N PHE A 88 -8.89 -15.99 -1.28
CA PHE A 88 -9.06 -14.53 -1.44
C PHE A 88 -7.72 -13.82 -1.71
N TYR A 89 -6.67 -14.17 -0.94
CA TYR A 89 -5.32 -13.64 -1.08
C TYR A 89 -4.67 -14.10 -2.39
N THR A 90 -4.74 -15.40 -2.71
CA THR A 90 -4.11 -15.93 -3.93
C THR A 90 -4.73 -15.33 -5.19
N ARG A 91 -6.06 -15.17 -5.23
CA ARG A 91 -6.77 -14.46 -6.31
C ARG A 91 -6.41 -12.98 -6.36
N GLY A 92 -6.16 -12.35 -5.21
CA GLY A 92 -5.66 -10.99 -5.10
C GLY A 92 -4.29 -10.79 -5.74
N VAL A 93 -3.35 -11.68 -5.43
CA VAL A 93 -2.00 -11.70 -6.03
C VAL A 93 -2.06 -11.98 -7.53
N GLU A 94 -2.93 -12.89 -7.98
CA GLU A 94 -3.17 -13.18 -9.40
C GLU A 94 -3.63 -11.90 -10.15
N ALA A 95 -4.51 -11.11 -9.53
CA ALA A 95 -5.03 -9.86 -10.10
C ALA A 95 -3.95 -8.78 -10.31
N THR A 96 -2.91 -8.74 -9.48
CA THR A 96 -1.86 -7.72 -9.53
C THR A 96 -0.65 -8.16 -10.36
N THR A 97 -0.29 -9.45 -10.31
CA THR A 97 0.86 -10.01 -11.04
C THR A 97 0.65 -9.89 -12.56
N PHE A 98 -0.59 -10.04 -13.01
CA PHE A 98 -0.96 -9.93 -14.42
C PHE A 98 -0.75 -8.51 -15.01
N ALA A 99 -0.58 -7.49 -14.15
CA ALA A 99 -0.30 -6.11 -14.57
C ALA A 99 1.20 -5.81 -14.74
N THR A 100 2.09 -6.80 -14.50
CA THR A 100 3.54 -6.59 -14.49
C THR A 100 4.25 -7.32 -15.64
N GLY A 101 5.31 -6.72 -16.19
CA GLY A 101 6.13 -7.30 -17.25
C GLY A 101 5.76 -6.90 -18.69
N ILE A 102 6.61 -7.31 -19.65
CA ILE A 102 6.50 -6.91 -21.07
C ILE A 102 5.17 -7.38 -21.69
N LEU A 103 4.71 -8.60 -21.40
CA LEU A 103 3.43 -9.09 -21.89
C LEU A 103 2.25 -8.26 -21.36
N ALA A 104 2.31 -7.82 -20.09
CA ALA A 104 1.27 -6.98 -19.51
C ALA A 104 1.24 -5.61 -20.21
N ILE A 105 2.40 -4.99 -20.44
CA ILE A 105 2.53 -3.73 -21.18
C ILE A 105 1.97 -3.89 -22.61
N ALA A 106 2.36 -4.97 -23.32
CA ALA A 106 1.86 -5.25 -24.65
C ALA A 106 0.33 -5.43 -24.66
N LYS A 107 -0.21 -6.17 -23.69
CA LYS A 107 -1.65 -6.39 -23.56
C LYS A 107 -2.42 -5.11 -23.22
N ILE A 108 -1.89 -4.26 -22.32
CA ILE A 108 -2.48 -2.94 -21.99
C ILE A 108 -2.46 -2.03 -23.20
N THR A 109 -1.33 -2.00 -23.92
CA THR A 109 -1.17 -1.23 -25.16
C THR A 109 -2.17 -1.70 -26.21
N PHE A 110 -2.33 -3.01 -26.39
CA PHE A 110 -3.30 -3.60 -27.29
C PHE A 110 -4.76 -3.25 -26.90
N LEU A 111 -5.10 -3.37 -25.61
CA LEU A 111 -6.42 -3.00 -25.07
C LEU A 111 -6.75 -1.52 -25.30
N ARG A 112 -5.73 -0.64 -25.29
CA ARG A 112 -5.88 0.80 -25.54
C ARG A 112 -5.93 1.14 -27.03
N ALA A 113 -5.06 0.55 -27.84
CA ALA A 113 -4.95 0.85 -29.27
C ALA A 113 -6.15 0.29 -30.06
N CYS A 114 -6.60 -0.93 -29.74
CA CYS A 114 -7.63 -1.64 -30.49
C CYS A 114 -8.78 -2.13 -29.58
N PRO A 115 -9.52 -1.25 -28.89
CA PRO A 115 -10.50 -1.64 -27.87
C PRO A 115 -11.66 -2.47 -28.42
N ARG A 116 -12.06 -2.25 -29.69
CA ARG A 116 -13.13 -3.02 -30.34
C ARG A 116 -12.70 -4.47 -30.60
N LEU A 117 -11.48 -4.67 -31.11
CA LEU A 117 -10.93 -6.00 -31.38
C LEU A 117 -10.66 -6.75 -30.08
N ALA A 118 -10.11 -6.08 -29.07
CA ALA A 118 -9.90 -6.70 -27.77
C ALA A 118 -11.21 -7.18 -27.13
N LYS A 119 -12.30 -6.40 -27.27
CA LYS A 119 -13.64 -6.81 -26.84
C LYS A 119 -14.15 -8.02 -27.62
N LEU A 120 -13.94 -8.06 -28.94
CA LEU A 120 -14.35 -9.19 -29.79
C LEU A 120 -13.62 -10.49 -29.42
N MET A 121 -12.33 -10.40 -29.12
CA MET A 121 -11.51 -11.55 -28.71
C MET A 121 -11.70 -11.95 -27.23
N GLY A 122 -12.60 -11.29 -26.49
CA GLY A 122 -12.82 -11.57 -25.07
C GLY A 122 -11.62 -11.26 -24.17
N VAL A 123 -10.70 -10.42 -24.62
CA VAL A 123 -9.49 -10.07 -23.86
C VAL A 123 -9.87 -9.12 -22.72
N SER A 124 -9.88 -9.65 -21.51
CA SER A 124 -10.09 -8.88 -20.28
C SER A 124 -8.76 -8.42 -19.68
N PHE A 125 -8.77 -7.27 -19.00
CA PHE A 125 -7.63 -6.81 -18.20
C PHE A 125 -7.33 -7.76 -17.04
N PHE A 126 -8.36 -8.31 -16.39
CA PHE A 126 -8.22 -9.21 -15.25
C PHE A 126 -8.42 -10.69 -15.65
N PRO A 127 -7.76 -11.63 -14.95
CA PRO A 127 -7.91 -13.07 -15.21
C PRO A 127 -9.36 -13.56 -15.01
N PRO A 128 -9.88 -14.44 -15.89
CA PRO A 128 -11.26 -14.94 -15.78
C PRO A 128 -11.56 -15.65 -14.46
N ASN A 129 -10.59 -16.39 -13.91
CA ASN A 129 -10.78 -17.14 -12.66
C ASN A 129 -10.92 -16.20 -11.46
N THR A 130 -10.09 -15.15 -11.39
CA THR A 130 -10.23 -14.06 -10.43
C THR A 130 -11.61 -13.40 -10.53
N LEU A 131 -12.07 -13.06 -11.74
CA LEU A 131 -13.39 -12.45 -11.92
C LEU A 131 -14.54 -13.38 -11.49
N LYS A 132 -14.46 -14.67 -11.82
CA LYS A 132 -15.44 -15.68 -11.38
C LYS A 132 -15.49 -15.80 -9.86
N PHE A 133 -14.32 -15.81 -9.20
CA PHE A 133 -14.23 -15.85 -7.74
C PHE A 133 -14.92 -14.65 -7.08
N PHE A 134 -14.56 -13.42 -7.48
CA PHE A 134 -15.16 -12.22 -6.89
C PHE A 134 -16.65 -12.09 -7.23
N ARG A 135 -17.08 -12.52 -8.42
CA ARG A 135 -18.52 -12.58 -8.77
C ARG A 135 -19.27 -13.53 -7.84
N ARG A 136 -18.71 -14.72 -7.58
CA ARG A 136 -19.28 -15.71 -6.67
C ARG A 136 -19.39 -15.16 -5.25
N ILE A 137 -18.29 -14.67 -4.68
CA ILE A 137 -18.26 -14.15 -3.30
C ILE A 137 -19.22 -12.99 -3.09
N VAL A 138 -19.24 -12.01 -4.00
CA VAL A 138 -20.16 -10.87 -3.89
C VAL A 138 -21.60 -11.32 -4.07
N GLY A 139 -21.87 -12.23 -5.02
CA GLY A 139 -23.22 -12.78 -5.23
C GLY A 139 -23.74 -13.54 -4.01
N GLU A 140 -22.93 -14.42 -3.43
CA GLU A 140 -23.24 -15.15 -2.19
C GLU A 140 -23.47 -14.18 -1.02
N THR A 141 -22.64 -13.14 -0.90
CA THR A 141 -22.78 -12.12 0.16
C THR A 141 -24.07 -11.32 0.02
N VAL A 142 -24.40 -10.85 -1.19
CA VAL A 142 -25.65 -10.11 -1.45
C VAL A 142 -26.85 -11.00 -1.15
N LYS A 143 -26.84 -12.24 -1.64
CA LYS A 143 -27.92 -13.21 -1.41
C LYS A 143 -28.11 -13.51 0.08
N ALA A 144 -27.04 -13.79 0.81
CA ALA A 144 -27.11 -14.07 2.25
C ALA A 144 -27.68 -12.88 3.05
N ARG A 145 -27.32 -11.65 2.68
CA ARG A 145 -27.83 -10.45 3.34
C ARG A 145 -29.31 -10.20 3.07
N GLU A 146 -29.77 -10.49 1.86
CA GLU A 146 -31.19 -10.40 1.49
C GLU A 146 -32.04 -11.46 2.20
N GLU A 147 -31.55 -12.70 2.25
CA GLU A 147 -32.28 -13.81 2.88
C GLU A 147 -32.33 -13.71 4.41
N GLN A 148 -31.32 -13.11 5.04
CA GLN A 148 -31.16 -13.05 6.50
C GLN A 148 -31.39 -11.64 7.07
N ASP A 149 -31.80 -10.67 6.25
CA ASP A 149 -32.00 -9.26 6.62
C ASP A 149 -30.78 -8.62 7.34
N ILE A 150 -29.57 -8.93 6.86
CA ILE A 150 -28.32 -8.45 7.48
C ILE A 150 -28.03 -7.02 7.02
N ILE A 151 -28.07 -6.09 7.97
CA ILE A 151 -27.65 -4.70 7.78
C ILE A 151 -26.22 -4.53 8.28
N ARG A 152 -25.28 -4.49 7.35
CA ARG A 152 -23.88 -4.12 7.62
C ARG A 152 -23.57 -2.83 6.89
N PRO A 153 -23.23 -1.72 7.57
CA PRO A 153 -23.07 -0.41 6.94
C PRO A 153 -21.75 -0.26 6.15
N ASP A 154 -21.45 -1.23 5.30
CA ASP A 154 -20.30 -1.26 4.41
C ASP A 154 -20.68 -0.89 2.97
N MET A 155 -19.71 -0.95 2.08
CA MET A 155 -19.88 -0.62 0.67
C MET A 155 -20.86 -1.54 -0.07
N ILE A 156 -20.85 -2.85 0.20
CA ILE A 156 -21.81 -3.78 -0.43
C ILE A 156 -23.23 -3.35 -0.07
N HIS A 157 -23.49 -3.00 1.18
CA HIS A 157 -24.82 -2.57 1.59
C HIS A 157 -25.25 -1.25 0.94
N LEU A 158 -24.34 -0.27 0.79
CA LEU A 158 -24.65 0.95 0.03
C LEU A 158 -24.97 0.67 -1.44
N LEU A 159 -24.24 -0.28 -2.05
CA LEU A 159 -24.49 -0.70 -3.43
C LEU A 159 -25.84 -1.43 -3.57
N MET A 160 -26.22 -2.24 -2.59
CA MET A 160 -27.55 -2.87 -2.51
C MET A 160 -28.64 -1.80 -2.38
N GLN A 161 -28.50 -0.85 -1.44
CA GLN A 161 -29.46 0.26 -1.29
C GLN A 161 -29.59 1.11 -2.56
N ALA A 162 -28.48 1.35 -3.27
CA ALA A 162 -28.50 2.09 -4.52
C ALA A 162 -29.13 1.30 -5.68
N ARG A 163 -29.01 -0.03 -5.66
CA ARG A 163 -29.70 -0.93 -6.61
C ARG A 163 -31.21 -0.93 -6.41
N ASP A 164 -31.65 -0.84 -5.17
CA ASP A 164 -33.07 -0.96 -4.79
C ASP A 164 -33.83 0.37 -4.91
N LYS A 165 -33.11 1.50 -4.96
CA LYS A 165 -33.68 2.81 -5.32
C LYS A 165 -34.03 2.87 -6.80
N GLU A 166 -35.28 3.18 -7.13
CA GLU A 166 -35.66 3.54 -8.49
C GLU A 166 -35.02 4.88 -8.88
N SER A 167 -34.18 4.86 -9.92
CA SER A 167 -33.70 6.09 -10.56
C SER A 167 -34.53 6.36 -11.81
N ALA A 168 -35.23 7.49 -11.85
CA ALA A 168 -35.99 7.93 -13.02
C ALA A 168 -35.10 8.25 -14.24
N SER A 169 -33.77 8.27 -14.08
CA SER A 169 -32.82 8.76 -15.10
C SER A 169 -31.66 7.81 -15.40
N ALA A 170 -31.53 6.68 -14.70
CA ALA A 170 -30.42 5.73 -14.88
C ALA A 170 -30.89 4.27 -14.91
N PRO A 171 -30.22 3.38 -15.67
CA PRO A 171 -30.51 1.95 -15.65
C PRO A 171 -30.36 1.37 -14.24
N LYS A 172 -31.24 0.43 -13.87
CA LYS A 172 -31.15 -0.30 -12.60
C LYS A 172 -29.77 -0.95 -12.47
N MET A 173 -29.13 -0.78 -11.31
CA MET A 173 -27.82 -1.36 -11.03
C MET A 173 -27.91 -2.89 -11.11
N THR A 174 -26.94 -3.52 -11.77
CA THR A 174 -26.90 -4.99 -11.87
C THR A 174 -25.98 -5.59 -10.82
N LEU A 175 -26.11 -6.89 -10.54
CA LEU A 175 -25.14 -7.60 -9.72
C LEU A 175 -23.71 -7.43 -10.27
N ASP A 176 -23.55 -7.43 -11.60
CA ASP A 176 -22.25 -7.23 -12.24
C ASP A 176 -21.68 -5.82 -12.03
N ASP A 177 -22.53 -4.81 -11.82
CA ASP A 177 -22.09 -3.47 -11.41
C ASP A 177 -21.61 -3.48 -9.95
N ILE A 178 -22.32 -4.16 -9.04
CA ILE A 178 -21.89 -4.32 -7.63
C ILE A 178 -20.55 -5.05 -7.58
N VAL A 179 -20.42 -6.18 -8.29
CA VAL A 179 -19.17 -6.94 -8.42
C VAL A 179 -18.05 -6.07 -8.98
N SER A 180 -18.33 -5.28 -10.03
CA SER A 180 -17.36 -4.36 -10.63
C SER A 180 -16.86 -3.32 -9.64
N GLN A 181 -17.74 -2.75 -8.81
CA GLN A 181 -17.34 -1.80 -7.78
C GLN A 181 -16.55 -2.51 -6.67
N ALA A 182 -17.10 -3.58 -6.08
CA ALA A 182 -16.46 -4.30 -5.00
C ALA A 182 -15.02 -4.73 -5.36
N PHE A 183 -14.84 -5.26 -6.57
CA PHE A 183 -13.53 -5.66 -7.06
C PHE A 183 -12.54 -4.50 -7.24
N ILE A 184 -12.97 -3.31 -7.71
CA ILE A 184 -12.02 -2.18 -7.83
C ILE A 184 -11.56 -1.65 -6.47
N PHE A 185 -12.43 -1.70 -5.45
CA PHE A 185 -12.05 -1.34 -4.08
C PHE A 185 -11.11 -2.36 -3.47
N PHE A 186 -11.36 -3.65 -3.70
CA PHE A 186 -10.41 -4.71 -3.38
C PHE A 186 -9.03 -4.40 -3.97
N PHE A 187 -8.96 -4.24 -5.29
CA PHE A 187 -7.69 -4.03 -5.99
C PHE A 187 -6.97 -2.76 -5.52
N ALA A 188 -7.71 -1.65 -5.35
CA ALA A 188 -7.14 -0.39 -4.92
C ALA A 188 -6.57 -0.45 -3.49
N GLY A 189 -7.33 -0.99 -2.53
CA GLY A 189 -6.89 -1.11 -1.13
C GLY A 189 -5.80 -2.17 -0.91
N PHE A 190 -5.85 -3.27 -1.67
CA PHE A 190 -4.87 -4.35 -1.56
C PHE A 190 -3.47 -3.95 -2.03
N GLU A 191 -3.37 -3.38 -3.24
CA GLU A 191 -2.06 -3.17 -3.86
C GLU A 191 -1.43 -1.83 -3.47
N THR A 192 -2.18 -0.73 -3.51
CA THR A 192 -1.59 0.61 -3.32
C THR A 192 -1.17 0.86 -1.87
N THR A 193 -2.00 0.47 -0.90
CA THR A 193 -1.67 0.61 0.52
C THR A 193 -0.49 -0.26 0.90
N SER A 194 -0.41 -1.52 0.43
CA SER A 194 0.73 -2.37 0.76
C SER A 194 2.05 -1.83 0.19
N ILE A 195 2.04 -1.13 -0.96
CA ILE A 195 3.22 -0.40 -1.47
C ILE A 195 3.61 0.73 -0.51
N MET A 196 2.65 1.57 -0.10
CA MET A 196 2.91 2.66 0.84
C MET A 196 3.49 2.15 2.16
N MET A 197 2.94 1.06 2.73
CA MET A 197 3.46 0.43 3.95
C MET A 197 4.88 -0.10 3.76
N CYS A 198 5.20 -0.72 2.61
CA CYS A 198 6.54 -1.22 2.34
C CYS A 198 7.57 -0.09 2.36
N PHE A 199 7.27 1.02 1.72
CA PHE A 199 8.19 2.17 1.67
C PHE A 199 8.25 2.92 2.99
N ALA A 200 7.15 3.02 3.74
CA ALA A 200 7.16 3.57 5.09
C ALA A 200 8.07 2.72 6.00
N ALA A 201 7.91 1.40 6.00
CA ALA A 201 8.76 0.49 6.77
C ALA A 201 10.23 0.55 6.34
N HIS A 202 10.50 0.67 5.02
CA HIS A 202 11.85 0.84 4.51
C HIS A 202 12.52 2.12 5.02
N GLU A 203 11.84 3.27 4.90
CA GLU A 203 12.38 4.56 5.34
C GLU A 203 12.53 4.61 6.86
N LEU A 204 11.61 4.03 7.63
CA LEU A 204 11.79 3.88 9.07
C LEU A 204 13.00 3.00 9.42
N ALA A 205 13.25 1.93 8.66
CA ALA A 205 14.39 1.07 8.87
C ALA A 205 15.72 1.81 8.62
N VAL A 206 15.83 2.56 7.51
CA VAL A 206 17.10 3.21 7.14
C VAL A 206 17.33 4.58 7.80
N ASN A 207 16.30 5.17 8.45
CA ASN A 207 16.39 6.42 9.21
C ASN A 207 15.93 6.18 10.67
N GLN A 208 16.82 5.62 11.50
CA GLN A 208 16.49 5.24 12.88
C GLN A 208 16.10 6.43 13.77
N ASP A 209 16.69 7.61 13.55
CA ASP A 209 16.31 8.85 14.22
C ASP A 209 14.84 9.23 13.98
N VAL A 210 14.35 9.03 12.75
CA VAL A 210 12.94 9.24 12.41
C VAL A 210 12.06 8.17 13.05
N GLN A 211 12.50 6.91 13.04
CA GLN A 211 11.76 5.82 13.67
C GLN A 211 11.64 6.00 15.18
N ASP A 212 12.71 6.39 15.86
CA ASP A 212 12.75 6.61 17.30
C ASP A 212 11.80 7.75 17.70
N ARG A 213 11.85 8.88 17.00
CA ARG A 213 10.92 10.00 17.25
C ARG A 213 9.47 9.62 16.97
N LEU A 214 9.19 8.84 15.92
CA LEU A 214 7.84 8.35 15.66
C LEU A 214 7.38 7.36 16.74
N ARG A 215 8.29 6.52 17.22
CA ARG A 215 8.02 5.59 18.32
C ARG A 215 7.70 6.36 19.60
N GLU A 216 8.41 7.44 19.91
CA GLU A 216 8.12 8.30 21.06
C GLU A 216 6.69 8.87 21.00
N GLU A 217 6.27 9.40 19.84
CA GLU A 217 4.89 9.87 19.64
C GLU A 217 3.85 8.73 19.84
N VAL A 218 4.13 7.55 19.29
CA VAL A 218 3.26 6.38 19.46
C VAL A 218 3.16 5.96 20.92
N GLN A 219 4.28 5.91 21.65
CA GLN A 219 4.32 5.54 23.06
C GLN A 219 3.58 6.57 23.94
N GLN A 220 3.71 7.86 23.64
CA GLN A 220 2.96 8.90 24.33
C GLN A 220 1.45 8.62 24.25
N TYR A 221 0.90 8.40 23.05
CA TYR A 221 -0.53 8.16 22.88
C TYR A 221 -0.99 6.81 23.41
N LEU A 222 -0.12 5.80 23.47
CA LEU A 222 -0.41 4.54 24.15
C LEU A 222 -0.54 4.74 25.66
N ILE A 223 0.34 5.51 26.29
CA ILE A 223 0.27 5.81 27.72
C ILE A 223 -1.02 6.59 28.03
N GLU A 224 -1.34 7.62 27.25
CA GLU A 224 -2.58 8.39 27.38
C GLU A 224 -3.84 7.54 27.19
N GLY A 225 -3.75 6.50 26.35
CA GLY A 225 -4.85 5.60 26.00
C GLY A 225 -4.90 4.29 26.80
N ASN A 226 -4.19 4.18 27.93
CA ASN A 226 -4.12 2.96 28.75
C ASN A 226 -3.69 1.69 27.97
N GLY A 227 -2.73 1.85 27.06
CA GLY A 227 -2.18 0.78 26.23
C GLY A 227 -2.90 0.58 24.88
N GLU A 228 -3.93 1.37 24.58
CA GLU A 228 -4.66 1.30 23.31
C GLU A 228 -4.65 2.63 22.55
N ILE A 229 -4.56 2.55 21.23
CA ILE A 229 -4.69 3.71 20.34
C ILE A 229 -6.17 3.80 19.94
N SER A 230 -6.81 4.93 20.22
CA SER A 230 -8.17 5.22 19.78
C SER A 230 -8.20 5.88 18.40
N TYR A 231 -9.38 5.93 17.77
CA TYR A 231 -9.57 6.67 16.53
C TYR A 231 -9.18 8.15 16.67
N GLU A 232 -9.51 8.74 17.82
CA GLU A 232 -9.20 10.13 18.14
C GLU A 232 -7.70 10.35 18.38
N SER A 233 -7.01 9.46 19.12
CA SER A 233 -5.56 9.62 19.33
C SER A 233 -4.76 9.42 18.03
N LEU A 234 -5.14 8.44 17.20
CA LEU A 234 -4.54 8.24 15.87
C LEU A 234 -4.64 9.50 15.00
N SER A 235 -5.74 10.26 15.11
CA SER A 235 -5.95 11.49 14.34
C SER A 235 -5.09 12.67 14.80
N LYS A 236 -4.48 12.59 16.00
CA LYS A 236 -3.64 13.64 16.59
C LYS A 236 -2.14 13.40 16.39
N MET A 237 -1.74 12.19 15.96
CA MET A 237 -0.34 11.83 15.70
C MET A 237 0.22 12.64 14.52
N THR A 238 0.84 13.77 14.81
CA THR A 238 1.26 14.75 13.82
C THR A 238 2.54 14.29 13.12
N TYR A 239 3.48 13.69 13.86
CA TYR A 239 4.71 13.19 13.27
C TYR A 239 4.48 11.94 12.41
N MET A 240 3.55 11.06 12.79
CA MET A 240 3.03 10.00 11.93
C MET A 240 2.53 10.55 10.59
N ASP A 241 1.79 11.66 10.60
CA ASP A 241 1.25 12.28 9.38
C ASP A 241 2.35 12.84 8.48
N MET A 242 3.39 13.39 9.10
CA MET A 242 4.60 13.86 8.41
C MET A 242 5.35 12.70 7.75
N VAL A 243 5.59 11.61 8.49
CA VAL A 243 6.30 10.42 7.98
C VAL A 243 5.56 9.77 6.82
N ILE A 244 4.24 9.59 6.94
CA ILE A 244 3.42 9.01 5.86
C ILE A 244 3.34 9.95 4.65
N SER A 245 3.27 11.27 4.88
CA SER A 245 3.27 12.25 3.78
C SER A 245 4.58 12.27 3.02
N GLU A 246 5.72 12.25 3.72
CA GLU A 246 7.03 12.17 3.07
C GLU A 246 7.24 10.83 2.37
N THR A 247 6.71 9.73 2.91
CA THR A 247 6.68 8.43 2.23
C THR A 247 5.93 8.51 0.91
N LEU A 248 4.74 9.12 0.91
CA LEU A 248 3.91 9.26 -0.28
C LEU A 248 4.47 10.26 -1.30
N ARG A 249 5.24 11.26 -0.86
CA ARG A 249 5.99 12.15 -1.75
C ARG A 249 7.13 11.39 -2.44
N LYS A 250 7.94 10.67 -1.68
CA LYS A 250 9.12 9.97 -2.22
C LYS A 250 8.74 8.72 -3.01
N TYR A 251 7.64 8.06 -2.66
CA TYR A 251 7.19 6.81 -3.29
C TYR A 251 5.68 6.79 -3.55
N PRO A 252 5.16 7.66 -4.44
CA PRO A 252 3.74 7.66 -4.77
C PRO A 252 3.37 6.34 -5.47
N PRO A 253 2.42 5.53 -4.94
CA PRO A 253 2.01 4.29 -5.58
C PRO A 253 1.45 4.50 -6.99
N VAL A 254 0.88 5.68 -7.26
CA VAL A 254 0.41 6.11 -8.57
C VAL A 254 1.33 7.21 -9.10
N VAL A 255 2.22 6.86 -10.03
CA VAL A 255 3.27 7.76 -10.53
C VAL A 255 2.79 8.81 -11.54
N MET A 256 1.57 8.65 -12.08
CA MET A 256 0.97 9.54 -13.07
C MET A 256 -0.55 9.47 -13.02
N THR A 257 -1.23 10.60 -13.26
CA THR A 257 -2.69 10.64 -13.45
C THR A 257 -3.05 11.36 -14.75
N ASP A 258 -4.29 11.23 -15.22
CA ASP A 258 -4.70 11.76 -16.51
C ASP A 258 -6.09 12.40 -16.51
N ARG A 259 -6.34 13.27 -17.50
CA ARG A 259 -7.66 13.83 -17.83
C ARG A 259 -7.85 13.84 -19.34
N LEU A 260 -9.03 13.44 -19.81
CA LEU A 260 -9.42 13.52 -21.23
C LEU A 260 -10.19 14.82 -21.48
N CYS A 261 -9.75 15.60 -22.46
CA CYS A 261 -10.43 16.80 -22.90
C CYS A 261 -11.71 16.45 -23.67
N THR A 262 -12.88 16.84 -23.15
CA THR A 262 -14.18 16.47 -23.75
C THR A 262 -14.70 17.51 -24.74
N LYS A 263 -14.13 18.72 -24.74
CA LYS A 263 -14.45 19.82 -25.65
C LYS A 263 -13.22 20.71 -25.76
N LYS A 264 -12.98 21.29 -26.94
CA LYS A 264 -11.91 22.29 -27.13
C LYS A 264 -11.98 23.32 -26.01
N TYR A 265 -10.87 23.51 -25.33
CA TYR A 265 -10.80 24.38 -24.16
C TYR A 265 -9.49 25.15 -24.16
N GLU A 266 -9.58 26.45 -23.94
CA GLU A 266 -8.42 27.31 -23.79
C GLU A 266 -8.11 27.45 -22.30
N LEU A 267 -7.00 26.86 -21.87
CA LEU A 267 -6.49 27.09 -20.53
C LEU A 267 -5.85 28.48 -20.46
N PRO A 268 -6.22 29.32 -19.49
CA PRO A 268 -5.56 30.59 -19.28
C PRO A 268 -4.10 30.37 -18.84
N PRO A 269 -3.23 31.38 -19.00
CA PRO A 269 -1.90 31.38 -18.41
C PRO A 269 -1.93 30.99 -16.93
N SER A 270 -1.13 29.99 -16.55
CA SER A 270 -1.07 29.51 -15.16
C SER A 270 -0.22 30.41 -14.26
N LEU A 271 0.72 31.18 -14.83
CA LEU A 271 1.63 32.09 -14.12
C LEU A 271 1.94 33.32 -15.00
N PRO A 272 2.41 34.43 -14.41
CA PRO A 272 2.89 35.58 -15.18
C PRO A 272 3.96 35.18 -16.21
N GLY A 273 3.79 35.64 -17.46
CA GLY A 273 4.69 35.34 -18.58
C GLY A 273 4.39 34.02 -19.33
N PHE A 274 3.44 33.21 -18.87
CA PHE A 274 3.01 32.01 -19.59
C PHE A 274 1.95 32.38 -20.64
N LYS A 275 1.86 31.56 -21.70
CA LYS A 275 0.82 31.71 -22.73
C LYS A 275 -0.39 30.84 -22.40
N ASN A 276 -1.53 31.21 -22.97
CA ASN A 276 -2.68 30.35 -23.08
C ASN A 276 -2.32 29.03 -23.79
N VAL A 277 -2.95 27.94 -23.39
CA VAL A 277 -2.78 26.63 -24.03
C VAL A 277 -4.14 26.16 -24.51
N ILE A 278 -4.26 25.96 -25.82
CA ILE A 278 -5.43 25.33 -26.41
C ILE A 278 -5.27 23.82 -26.26
N ILE A 279 -6.23 23.19 -25.58
CA ILE A 279 -6.36 21.75 -25.51
C ILE A 279 -7.50 21.35 -26.43
N GLU A 280 -7.20 20.55 -27.44
CA GLU A 280 -8.19 20.10 -28.41
C GLU A 280 -9.04 18.98 -27.81
N ARG A 281 -10.20 18.75 -28.42
CA ARG A 281 -11.07 17.64 -28.00
C ARG A 281 -10.34 16.31 -28.23
N GLU A 282 -10.50 15.38 -27.30
CA GLU A 282 -9.86 14.06 -27.24
C GLU A 282 -8.36 14.08 -26.85
N ASP A 283 -7.76 15.25 -26.64
CA ASP A 283 -6.42 15.31 -26.04
C ASP A 283 -6.44 14.74 -24.62
N GLN A 284 -5.40 13.94 -24.32
CA GLN A 284 -5.17 13.41 -22.98
C GLN A 284 -4.09 14.23 -22.27
N VAL A 285 -4.48 14.90 -21.19
CA VAL A 285 -3.57 15.64 -20.32
C VAL A 285 -3.02 14.70 -19.26
N LEU A 286 -1.69 14.56 -19.19
CA LEU A 286 -0.99 13.73 -18.22
C LEU A 286 -0.36 14.60 -17.13
N PHE A 287 -0.50 14.17 -15.87
CA PHE A 287 0.08 14.82 -14.70
C PHE A 287 1.15 13.90 -14.11
N PRO A 288 2.45 14.22 -14.26
CA PRO A 288 3.54 13.35 -13.85
C PRO A 288 3.79 13.48 -12.34
N VAL A 289 2.98 12.81 -11.53
CA VAL A 289 3.01 12.85 -10.05
C VAL A 289 4.42 12.59 -9.51
N TYR A 290 5.06 11.50 -9.94
CA TYR A 290 6.41 11.14 -9.45
C TYR A 290 7.44 12.23 -9.79
N ALA A 291 7.40 12.77 -11.02
CA ALA A 291 8.33 13.81 -11.44
C ALA A 291 8.12 15.11 -10.66
N LEU A 292 6.87 15.52 -10.44
CA LEU A 292 6.55 16.70 -9.62
C LEU A 292 7.05 16.54 -8.18
N HIS A 293 6.93 15.34 -7.61
CA HIS A 293 7.35 15.06 -6.24
C HIS A 293 8.87 15.00 -6.08
N HIS A 294 9.60 14.76 -7.17
CA HIS A 294 11.07 14.68 -7.19
C HIS A 294 11.73 15.90 -7.85
N ASP A 295 10.96 16.90 -8.27
CA ASP A 295 11.50 18.11 -8.86
C ASP A 295 12.13 18.98 -7.76
N PRO A 296 13.44 19.24 -7.80
CA PRO A 296 14.11 20.07 -6.80
C PRO A 296 13.60 21.51 -6.76
N LYS A 297 12.88 21.97 -7.80
CA LYS A 297 12.18 23.25 -7.81
C LYS A 297 11.07 23.32 -6.75
N TYR A 298 10.38 22.21 -6.51
CA TYR A 298 9.25 22.15 -5.57
C TYR A 298 9.65 21.46 -4.25
N PHE A 299 10.59 20.53 -4.29
CA PHE A 299 11.06 19.78 -3.12
C PHE A 299 12.61 19.80 -3.06
N PRO A 300 13.22 20.78 -2.38
CA PRO A 300 14.68 20.87 -2.26
C PRO A 300 15.29 19.60 -1.67
N ASN A 301 16.40 19.07 -2.21
CA ASN A 301 16.96 17.76 -1.84
C ASN A 301 15.94 16.61 -1.94
N PRO A 302 15.30 16.39 -3.11
CA PRO A 302 14.12 15.53 -3.24
C PRO A 302 14.38 14.04 -2.92
N ASN A 303 15.64 13.60 -2.92
CA ASN A 303 16.03 12.23 -2.61
C ASN A 303 16.20 11.98 -1.09
N LYS A 304 16.36 13.03 -0.28
CA LYS A 304 16.42 12.92 1.18
C LYS A 304 15.01 12.66 1.70
N PHE A 305 14.87 11.64 2.55
CA PHE A 305 13.64 11.43 3.32
C PHE A 305 13.61 12.44 4.47
N ASP A 306 12.71 13.41 4.39
CA ASP A 306 12.64 14.52 5.33
C ASP A 306 11.19 14.80 5.76
N PRO A 307 10.70 14.17 6.85
CA PRO A 307 9.35 14.41 7.36
C PRO A 307 9.06 15.88 7.69
N GLU A 308 10.09 16.67 8.04
CA GLU A 308 9.94 18.08 8.43
C GLU A 308 9.41 18.98 7.31
N ARG A 309 9.43 18.52 6.05
CA ARG A 309 8.74 19.21 4.95
C ARG A 309 7.25 19.41 5.20
N PHE A 310 6.65 18.51 5.98
CA PHE A 310 5.22 18.45 6.24
C PHE A 310 4.87 18.91 7.66
N ASN A 311 5.82 19.48 8.42
CA ASN A 311 5.51 20.09 9.71
C ASN A 311 4.66 21.35 9.54
N ASP A 312 4.13 21.88 10.64
CA ASP A 312 3.23 23.05 10.61
C ASP A 312 3.89 24.32 10.04
N GLU A 313 5.20 24.47 10.20
CA GLU A 313 5.96 25.64 9.72
C GLU A 313 6.22 25.58 8.20
N ASN A 314 6.43 24.38 7.65
CA ASN A 314 6.87 24.17 6.27
C ASN A 314 5.74 23.76 5.33
N LYS A 315 4.66 23.15 5.81
CA LYS A 315 3.60 22.59 4.94
C LYS A 315 2.95 23.64 4.03
N ASP A 316 2.86 24.89 4.50
CA ASP A 316 2.29 26.00 3.72
C ASP A 316 3.25 26.51 2.63
N SER A 317 4.53 26.14 2.68
CA SER A 317 5.51 26.42 1.63
C SER A 317 5.42 25.46 0.44
N ILE A 318 4.70 24.33 0.59
CA ILE A 318 4.50 23.37 -0.50
C ILE A 318 3.68 24.03 -1.60
N VAL A 319 4.30 24.23 -2.75
CA VAL A 319 3.66 24.87 -3.90
C VAL A 319 2.37 24.12 -4.27
N PRO A 320 1.23 24.81 -4.35
CA PRO A 320 -0.04 24.17 -4.70
C PRO A 320 0.06 23.35 -5.98
N TYR A 321 -0.67 22.23 -6.03
CA TYR A 321 -0.73 21.31 -7.18
C TYR A 321 0.57 20.55 -7.50
N THR A 322 1.58 20.60 -6.63
CA THR A 322 2.83 19.83 -6.81
C THR A 322 2.84 18.55 -5.98
N TYR A 323 2.26 18.55 -4.77
CA TYR A 323 2.02 17.34 -3.97
C TYR A 323 0.64 16.74 -4.29
N LEU A 324 0.61 15.52 -4.84
CA LEU A 324 -0.55 14.89 -5.50
C LEU A 324 -0.70 13.38 -5.22
N PRO A 325 -0.40 12.87 -4.00
CA PRO A 325 -0.34 11.41 -3.75
C PRO A 325 -1.68 10.70 -3.96
N PHE A 326 -2.80 11.42 -3.79
CA PHE A 326 -4.16 10.93 -3.99
C PHE A 326 -4.87 11.61 -5.18
N GLY A 327 -4.12 12.36 -6.00
CA GLY A 327 -4.67 13.24 -7.02
C GLY A 327 -5.46 14.43 -6.46
N LEU A 328 -6.10 15.20 -7.34
CA LEU A 328 -6.87 16.40 -6.98
C LEU A 328 -8.20 16.50 -7.73
N GLY A 329 -9.07 17.36 -7.19
CA GLY A 329 -10.39 17.67 -7.70
C GLY A 329 -11.42 16.55 -7.48
N PRO A 330 -12.60 16.62 -8.12
CA PRO A 330 -13.70 15.67 -7.88
C PRO A 330 -13.36 14.20 -8.13
N ARG A 331 -12.33 13.94 -8.94
CA ARG A 331 -11.80 12.61 -9.31
C ARG A 331 -10.66 12.12 -8.41
N MET A 332 -10.31 12.85 -7.35
CA MET A 332 -9.31 12.40 -6.37
C MET A 332 -9.71 11.08 -5.72
N CYS A 333 -8.73 10.36 -5.14
CA CYS A 333 -8.96 9.08 -4.48
C CYS A 333 -10.13 9.16 -3.50
N VAL A 334 -11.11 8.26 -3.64
CA VAL A 334 -12.27 8.21 -2.74
C VAL A 334 -11.92 7.63 -1.37
N GLY A 335 -10.92 6.74 -1.33
CA GLY A 335 -10.51 5.99 -0.14
C GLY A 335 -9.27 6.55 0.54
N ASN A 336 -8.89 7.82 0.32
CA ASN A 336 -7.66 8.38 0.89
C ASN A 336 -7.61 8.28 2.43
N ARG A 337 -8.71 8.63 3.11
CA ARG A 337 -8.84 8.55 4.57
C ARG A 337 -8.72 7.12 5.08
N PHE A 338 -9.26 6.16 4.32
CA PHE A 338 -9.18 4.74 4.64
C PHE A 338 -7.74 4.23 4.53
N ALA A 339 -7.07 4.49 3.41
CA ALA A 339 -5.69 4.08 3.17
C ALA A 339 -4.71 4.67 4.20
N LEU A 340 -4.89 5.94 4.55
CA LEU A 340 -4.10 6.59 5.60
C LEU A 340 -4.37 5.96 6.97
N MET A 341 -5.64 5.75 7.33
CA MET A 341 -6.00 5.17 8.62
C MET A 341 -5.43 3.76 8.81
N GLU A 342 -5.61 2.86 7.84
CA GLU A 342 -5.09 1.49 7.96
C GLU A 342 -3.56 1.44 8.04
N THR A 343 -2.88 2.35 7.34
CA THR A 343 -1.41 2.44 7.38
C THR A 343 -0.93 2.93 8.73
N LYS A 344 -1.53 4.02 9.25
CA LYS A 344 -1.15 4.57 10.55
C LYS A 344 -1.36 3.55 11.68
N ILE A 345 -2.49 2.83 11.67
CA ILE A 345 -2.78 1.79 12.69
C ILE A 345 -1.72 0.70 12.65
N LEU A 346 -1.41 0.16 11.47
CA LEU A 346 -0.41 -0.91 11.36
C LEU A 346 0.97 -0.44 11.79
N ILE A 347 1.42 0.72 11.32
CA ILE A 347 2.74 1.27 11.67
C ILE A 347 2.83 1.53 13.17
N ALA A 348 1.80 2.13 13.78
CA ALA A 348 1.81 2.40 15.21
C ALA A 348 1.89 1.11 16.05
N GLN A 349 1.11 0.07 15.70
CA GLN A 349 1.16 -1.21 16.42
C GLN A 349 2.45 -2.00 16.17
N LEU A 350 3.06 -1.87 14.99
CA LEU A 350 4.39 -2.41 14.73
C LEU A 350 5.43 -1.72 15.61
N LEU A 351 5.45 -0.38 15.66
CA LEU A 351 6.39 0.39 16.47
C LEU A 351 6.14 0.27 17.98
N GLN A 352 4.95 -0.13 18.40
CA GLN A 352 4.69 -0.50 19.79
C GLN A 352 5.53 -1.72 20.20
N ASN A 353 5.60 -2.73 19.35
CA ASN A 353 6.10 -4.07 19.71
C ASN A 353 7.48 -4.41 19.11
N HIS A 354 7.89 -3.73 18.04
CA HIS A 354 9.05 -4.11 17.23
C HIS A 354 9.92 -2.89 16.90
N VAL A 355 11.20 -3.13 16.61
CA VAL A 355 12.10 -2.16 15.98
C VAL A 355 12.39 -2.67 14.57
N ILE A 356 12.20 -1.84 13.55
CA ILE A 356 12.44 -2.21 12.16
C ILE A 356 13.88 -1.83 11.82
N LEU A 357 14.70 -2.81 11.46
CA LEU A 357 16.12 -2.61 11.13
C LEU A 357 16.44 -3.17 9.74
N PRO A 358 17.30 -2.51 8.95
CA PRO A 358 17.88 -3.13 7.79
C PRO A 358 18.95 -4.13 8.24
N VAL A 359 19.10 -5.24 7.52
CA VAL A 359 20.12 -6.27 7.77
C VAL A 359 21.52 -5.65 7.93
N PHE A 360 21.81 -4.62 7.13
CA PHE A 360 23.08 -3.88 7.19
C PHE A 360 23.31 -3.19 8.55
N ALA A 361 22.28 -2.56 9.13
CA ALA A 361 22.39 -1.90 10.42
C ALA A 361 22.49 -2.93 11.55
N LEU A 362 21.72 -4.02 11.45
CA LEU A 362 21.76 -5.11 12.42
C LEU A 362 23.17 -5.72 12.55
N HIS A 363 23.86 -5.95 11.42
CA HIS A 363 25.25 -6.46 11.40
C HIS A 363 26.29 -5.45 11.93
N ARG A 364 25.90 -4.19 12.11
CA ARG A 364 26.76 -3.10 12.60
C ARG A 364 26.31 -2.53 13.93
N ASP A 365 25.32 -3.13 14.56
CA ASP A 365 24.81 -2.66 15.83
C ASP A 365 25.74 -3.15 16.96
N PRO A 366 26.34 -2.23 17.75
CA PRO A 366 27.20 -2.58 18.88
C PRO A 366 26.52 -3.45 19.93
N LYS A 367 25.17 -3.43 20.00
CA LYS A 367 24.37 -4.27 20.90
C LYS A 367 24.52 -5.76 20.58
N TYR A 368 24.64 -6.11 19.30
CA TYR A 368 24.73 -7.50 18.84
C TYR A 368 26.16 -7.88 18.45
N PHE A 369 26.96 -6.92 17.99
CA PHE A 369 28.36 -7.12 17.60
C PHE A 369 29.27 -6.09 18.29
N PRO A 370 29.93 -6.42 19.40
CA PRO A 370 30.82 -5.48 20.11
C PRO A 370 31.94 -4.96 19.20
N ASN A 371 32.21 -3.65 19.10
CA ASN A 371 33.17 -3.09 18.13
C ASN A 371 32.92 -3.53 16.67
N PRO A 372 31.72 -3.29 16.10
CA PRO A 372 31.29 -3.91 14.84
C PRO A 372 32.14 -3.51 13.63
N ASN A 373 32.84 -2.38 13.71
CA ASN A 373 33.75 -1.90 12.67
C ASN A 373 35.14 -2.54 12.71
N LYS A 374 35.48 -3.27 13.79
CA LYS A 374 36.75 -4.00 13.90
C LYS A 374 36.63 -5.33 13.17
N PHE A 375 37.50 -5.57 12.19
CA PHE A 375 37.66 -6.88 11.59
C PHE A 375 38.20 -7.86 12.63
N ASP A 376 37.35 -8.81 13.03
CA ASP A 376 37.63 -9.75 14.11
C ASP A 376 37.07 -11.14 13.75
N PRO A 377 37.89 -12.02 13.17
CA PRO A 377 37.49 -13.38 12.80
C PRO A 377 37.14 -14.27 14.00
N GLU A 378 37.70 -13.99 15.19
CA GLU A 378 37.52 -14.83 16.39
C GLU A 378 36.09 -14.82 16.91
N ARG A 379 35.28 -13.82 16.50
CA ARG A 379 33.82 -13.80 16.75
C ARG A 379 33.10 -15.06 16.28
N PHE A 380 33.62 -15.71 15.24
CA PHE A 380 32.97 -16.83 14.56
C PHE A 380 33.69 -18.17 14.79
N ASN A 381 34.64 -18.23 15.74
CA ASN A 381 35.29 -19.49 16.12
C ASN A 381 34.29 -20.43 16.81
N ASN A 382 34.64 -21.71 16.96
CA ASN A 382 33.70 -22.72 17.50
C ASN A 382 33.25 -22.44 18.94
N GLU A 383 34.05 -21.70 19.73
CA GLU A 383 33.74 -21.36 21.11
C GLU A 383 32.79 -20.15 21.21
N ASN A 384 32.88 -19.22 20.27
CA ASN A 384 32.13 -17.96 20.26
C ASN A 384 30.91 -17.98 19.34
N LYS A 385 30.84 -18.91 18.39
CA LYS A 385 29.76 -18.95 17.39
C LYS A 385 28.39 -19.11 18.03
N ASP A 386 28.30 -19.83 19.15
CA ASP A 386 27.05 -20.02 19.89
C ASP A 386 26.62 -18.76 20.67
N ASN A 387 27.52 -17.78 20.84
CA ASN A 387 27.21 -16.48 21.46
C ASN A 387 26.54 -15.50 20.49
N ILE A 388 26.50 -15.82 19.18
CA ILE A 388 25.82 -14.99 18.19
C ILE A 388 24.33 -15.23 18.32
N LEU A 389 23.61 -14.19 18.74
CA LEU A 389 22.16 -14.24 18.89
C LEU A 389 21.50 -14.65 17.56
N PRO A 390 20.54 -15.60 17.60
CA PRO A 390 19.78 -15.96 16.41
C PRO A 390 19.22 -14.72 15.71
N CYS A 391 19.25 -14.75 14.38
CA CYS A 391 18.71 -13.69 13.54
C CYS A 391 19.44 -12.34 13.57
N THR A 392 20.60 -12.25 14.24
CA THR A 392 21.45 -11.05 14.20
C THR A 392 22.55 -11.12 13.13
N TYR A 393 22.86 -12.32 12.62
CA TYR A 393 23.86 -12.54 11.58
C TYR A 393 23.27 -13.26 10.37
N LEU A 394 22.98 -12.51 9.31
CA LEU A 394 22.29 -12.95 8.09
C LEU A 394 23.14 -12.67 6.83
N PRO A 395 24.38 -13.15 6.71
CA PRO A 395 25.30 -12.81 5.62
C PRO A 395 24.83 -13.28 4.23
N PHE A 396 23.93 -14.26 4.19
CA PHE A 396 23.38 -14.85 2.98
C PHE A 396 21.84 -14.76 2.95
N GLY A 397 21.26 -13.85 3.73
CA GLY A 397 19.82 -13.78 3.99
C GLY A 397 19.31 -14.95 4.82
N PHE A 398 18.00 -14.99 4.98
CA PHE A 398 17.23 -15.90 5.81
C PHE A 398 15.91 -16.28 5.10
N GLY A 399 15.28 -17.34 5.60
CA GLY A 399 13.97 -17.79 5.09
C GLY A 399 13.96 -18.03 3.57
N PRO A 400 12.87 -17.66 2.86
CA PRO A 400 12.72 -17.88 1.41
C PRO A 400 13.73 -17.15 0.53
N ARG A 401 14.45 -16.15 1.07
CA ARG A 401 15.47 -15.38 0.34
C ARG A 401 16.90 -15.85 0.63
N MET A 402 17.07 -16.85 1.49
CA MET A 402 18.38 -17.41 1.80
C MET A 402 19.08 -17.92 0.54
N CYS A 403 20.35 -17.55 0.38
CA CYS A 403 21.17 -18.00 -0.74
C CYS A 403 21.37 -19.52 -0.70
N ILE A 404 20.82 -20.23 -1.69
CA ILE A 404 20.99 -21.69 -1.85
C ILE A 404 22.45 -22.10 -2.07
N GLY A 405 23.27 -21.18 -2.58
CA GLY A 405 24.69 -21.39 -2.83
C GLY A 405 25.59 -21.00 -1.67
N ASN A 406 25.06 -20.68 -0.49
CA ASN A 406 25.87 -20.15 0.64
C ASN A 406 27.06 -21.05 1.00
N ARG A 407 26.88 -22.37 1.08
CA ARG A 407 27.94 -23.33 1.39
C ARG A 407 28.98 -23.39 0.28
N PHE A 408 28.53 -23.34 -0.97
CA PHE A 408 29.42 -23.33 -2.13
C PHE A 408 30.26 -22.05 -2.17
N ALA A 409 29.65 -20.88 -2.00
CA ALA A 409 30.34 -19.59 -1.96
C ALA A 409 31.39 -19.53 -0.83
N LEU A 410 31.05 -20.04 0.36
CA LEU A 410 32.00 -20.14 1.48
C LEU A 410 33.15 -21.11 1.19
N MET A 411 32.89 -22.24 0.52
CA MET A 411 33.91 -23.21 0.14
C MET A 411 34.85 -22.63 -0.92
N GLU A 412 34.31 -22.03 -1.97
CA GLU A 412 35.07 -21.37 -3.04
C GLU A 412 35.99 -20.27 -2.47
N THR A 413 35.44 -19.42 -1.59
CA THR A 413 36.22 -18.37 -0.92
C THR A 413 37.37 -18.94 -0.09
N LYS A 414 37.13 -20.03 0.66
CA LYS A 414 38.18 -20.70 1.45
C LYS A 414 39.29 -21.26 0.56
N ILE A 415 38.93 -21.94 -0.53
CA ILE A 415 39.91 -22.50 -1.48
C ILE A 415 40.76 -21.38 -2.08
N LEU A 416 40.12 -20.30 -2.53
CA LEU A 416 40.82 -19.15 -3.11
C LEU A 416 41.80 -18.51 -2.12
N ILE A 417 41.36 -18.26 -0.88
CA ILE A 417 42.22 -17.68 0.16
C ILE A 417 43.42 -18.59 0.45
N VAL A 418 43.21 -19.90 0.58
CA VAL A 418 44.30 -20.86 0.81
C VAL A 418 45.29 -20.84 -0.36
N GLN A 419 44.82 -20.84 -1.60
CA GLN A 419 45.70 -20.79 -2.78
C GLN A 419 46.49 -19.47 -2.86
N LEU A 420 45.88 -18.34 -2.51
CA LEU A 420 46.56 -17.06 -2.45
C LEU A 420 47.67 -17.07 -1.40
N LEU A 421 47.38 -17.54 -0.18
CA LEU A 421 48.34 -17.63 0.93
C LEU A 421 49.47 -18.65 0.70
N GLN A 422 49.25 -19.65 -0.15
CA GLN A 422 50.31 -20.60 -0.53
C GLN A 422 51.28 -20.02 -1.56
N LYS A 423 50.83 -19.04 -2.35
CA LYS A 423 51.59 -18.50 -3.48
C LYS A 423 52.30 -17.19 -3.16
N PHE A 424 51.70 -16.37 -2.30
CA PHE A 424 52.19 -15.06 -1.86
C PHE A 424 52.34 -15.09 -0.34
#